data_AF-A0A8T5US04-F1
#
_entry.id   AF-A0A8T5US04-F1
#
_cell.length_a   1.000
_cell.length_b   1.000
_cell.length_c   1.000
_cell.angle_alpha   90.00
_cell.angle_beta   90.00
_cell.angle_gamma   90.00
#
_symmetry.space_group_name_H-M   'P 1'
#
loop_
_entity.id
_entity.type
_entity.pdbx_description
1 polymer ?
#
loop_
_entity_poly.entity_id
_entity_poly.type
_entity_poly.pdbx_seq_one_letter_code
_entity_poly.pdbx_strand_id
1 'polypeptide(L)'
;MSNDTPLNIFGIPYDFFETIRWILKHTFYDLLYPFVLAIVGLTYFEFTYPYLTLFGICVAFVILSYIIFYWIRSVRTKEENIGKYDNERKWSHIILNPIDEKNVIYEIGFVGDIMKMKDYTLDFKGIEKFFEGVDLIVGNLEGVIKDNKSISIVRQKHRSEIINNLTEITKNPPNWLLCISNNHSADFKEKYFYETRNFIDKRCGFKAFGYKGCEYYSPVKGINIVSGTMWNNYKNDYASQFINVNSKFDPDSFNILYPHWHYENECYIRSKIKERTIELMKEGIYKYLYKHLPKKLQRAPIKNNKGKLGITVKWDLIFGHHTHVPQPIVGILHASKLLPKKLLAYSGGNFTSSKWINKHQHGLILRCQIAKKNKVNSFVIRRIDWSYTECERDRKKRVVKVNIDVKHNRLNSYDFRETKILMNLFVVSLFYLLVTPLFSIVTSIPILSILEIFIKSISIIGVQFSAVWVISRMFFKYKKPKPHGEEKNGN
;
A
#
# COMPACT_ATOMS: atom_id res chain seq x y z
N MET A 1 32.42 8.50 -2.66
CA MET A 1 31.71 9.75 -2.33
C MET A 1 30.50 9.39 -1.48
N SER A 2 30.67 9.35 -0.16
CA SER A 2 29.59 9.17 0.80
C SER A 2 29.00 10.55 1.10
N ASN A 3 27.87 10.85 0.48
CA ASN A 3 27.01 11.92 0.99
C ASN A 3 26.31 11.34 2.23
N ASP A 4 26.98 11.48 3.37
CA ASP A 4 26.42 11.17 4.67
C ASP A 4 25.17 12.03 4.85
N THR A 5 24.01 11.37 4.77
CA THR A 5 22.74 11.99 5.13
C THR A 5 22.75 12.09 6.66
N PRO A 6 22.56 13.28 7.25
CA PRO A 6 22.57 13.42 8.70
C PRO A 6 21.49 12.51 9.30
N LEU A 7 21.86 11.77 10.36
CA LEU A 7 20.93 10.99 11.16
C LEU A 7 19.71 11.87 11.50
N ASN A 8 18.52 11.44 11.09
CA ASN A 8 17.27 12.10 11.41
C ASN A 8 16.94 11.85 12.89
N ILE A 9 17.56 12.63 13.77
CA ILE A 9 17.47 12.52 15.25
C ILE A 9 16.03 12.79 15.76
N PHE A 10 15.16 13.39 14.95
CA PHE A 10 13.83 13.84 15.38
C PHE A 10 12.65 12.96 14.93
N GLY A 11 12.90 11.85 14.22
CA GLY A 11 11.83 10.93 13.83
C GLY A 11 10.72 11.58 12.98
N ILE A 12 11.01 12.69 12.30
CA ILE A 12 10.05 13.34 11.40
C ILE A 12 9.96 12.46 10.15
N PRO A 13 8.77 11.91 9.82
CA PRO A 13 8.60 10.86 8.82
C PRO A 13 8.69 11.35 7.38
N TYR A 14 9.06 12.59 7.12
CA TYR A 14 9.19 13.18 5.79
C TYR A 14 10.54 13.91 5.69
N ASP A 15 11.09 14.04 4.49
CA ASP A 15 12.21 14.96 4.25
C ASP A 15 11.80 16.36 4.75
N PHE A 16 12.68 17.16 5.36
CA PHE A 16 12.33 18.49 5.88
C PHE A 16 11.58 19.32 4.81
N PHE A 17 12.03 19.24 3.56
CA PHE A 17 11.38 19.90 2.43
C PHE A 17 10.04 19.27 2.06
N GLU A 18 9.88 17.95 2.14
CA GLU A 18 8.57 17.29 1.93
C GLU A 18 7.58 17.61 3.06
N THR A 19 8.07 17.71 4.29
CA THR A 19 7.29 18.11 5.47
C THR A 19 6.80 19.53 5.32
N ILE A 20 7.71 20.47 5.02
CA ILE A 20 7.37 21.87 4.77
C ILE A 20 6.43 21.96 3.59
N ARG A 21 6.66 21.25 2.49
CA ARG A 21 5.76 21.27 1.33
C ARG A 21 4.38 20.70 1.67
N TRP A 22 4.30 19.64 2.47
CA TRP A 22 3.03 19.07 2.90
C TRP A 22 2.27 20.04 3.82
N ILE A 23 2.97 20.63 4.81
CA ILE A 23 2.42 21.66 5.70
C ILE A 23 1.96 22.85 4.85
N LEU A 24 2.83 23.47 4.06
CA LEU A 24 2.48 24.60 3.20
C LEU A 24 1.31 24.27 2.28
N LYS A 25 1.26 23.08 1.68
CA LYS A 25 0.12 22.68 0.84
C LYS A 25 -1.18 22.65 1.65
N HIS A 26 -1.22 22.00 2.81
CA HIS A 26 -2.47 21.88 3.56
C HIS A 26 -2.82 23.19 4.27
N THR A 27 -1.87 23.88 4.89
CA THR A 27 -2.11 25.18 5.53
C THR A 27 -2.48 26.27 4.51
N PHE A 28 -1.89 26.27 3.31
CA PHE A 28 -2.21 27.26 2.29
C PHE A 28 -3.55 26.95 1.59
N TYR A 29 -3.80 25.70 1.18
CA TYR A 29 -5.05 25.36 0.47
C TYR A 29 -6.25 25.20 1.39
N ASP A 30 -6.08 24.63 2.59
CA ASP A 30 -7.21 24.33 3.48
C ASP A 30 -7.53 25.49 4.43
N LEU A 31 -6.57 26.38 4.71
CA LEU A 31 -6.72 27.47 5.69
C LEU A 31 -6.57 28.85 5.05
N LEU A 32 -5.48 29.10 4.33
CA LEU A 32 -5.21 30.43 3.79
C LEU A 32 -6.09 30.76 2.57
N TYR A 33 -6.39 29.80 1.70
CA TYR A 33 -7.19 30.04 0.50
C TYR A 33 -8.66 30.42 0.83
N PRO A 34 -9.38 29.71 1.74
CA PRO A 34 -10.70 30.16 2.18
C PRO A 34 -10.66 31.51 2.91
N PHE A 35 -9.59 31.76 3.68
CA PHE A 35 -9.43 33.00 4.43
C PHE A 35 -9.15 34.20 3.51
N VAL A 36 -8.32 34.03 2.48
CA VAL A 36 -8.07 35.05 1.44
C VAL A 36 -9.34 35.27 0.61
N LEU A 37 -10.08 34.22 0.25
CA LEU A 37 -11.39 34.38 -0.41
C LEU A 37 -12.41 35.10 0.48
N ALA A 38 -12.41 34.84 1.79
CA ALA A 38 -13.26 35.52 2.74
C ALA A 38 -12.87 36.99 2.90
N ILE A 39 -11.57 37.31 2.99
CA ILE A 39 -11.08 38.69 3.06
C ILE A 39 -11.36 39.42 1.75
N VAL A 40 -11.05 38.82 0.59
CA VAL A 40 -11.37 39.41 -0.72
C VAL A 40 -12.86 39.60 -0.87
N GLY A 41 -13.68 38.67 -0.38
CA GLY A 41 -15.13 38.82 -0.28
C GLY A 41 -15.52 40.01 0.59
N LEU A 42 -14.98 40.11 1.81
CA LEU A 42 -15.29 41.15 2.80
C LEU A 42 -14.77 42.54 2.40
N THR A 43 -13.63 42.65 1.72
CA THR A 43 -13.09 43.94 1.24
C THR A 43 -13.79 44.41 -0.04
N TYR A 44 -14.40 43.50 -0.82
CA TYR A 44 -15.32 43.88 -1.90
C TYR A 44 -16.72 44.29 -1.41
N PHE A 45 -16.98 44.16 -0.10
CA PHE A 45 -18.32 44.22 0.48
C PHE A 45 -18.76 45.60 0.98
N GLU A 46 -17.94 46.64 0.81
CA GLU A 46 -18.37 48.01 1.13
C GLU A 46 -19.27 48.66 0.06
N PHE A 47 -19.60 47.96 -1.03
CA PHE A 47 -20.50 48.50 -2.06
C PHE A 47 -21.69 47.58 -2.37
N THR A 48 -22.87 47.94 -1.85
CA THR A 48 -24.23 47.61 -2.31
C THR A 48 -24.84 46.19 -2.07
N TYR A 49 -26.17 46.20 -1.87
CA TYR A 49 -27.07 45.08 -1.57
C TYR A 49 -27.04 43.84 -2.51
N PRO A 50 -26.70 43.89 -3.83
CA PRO A 50 -26.68 42.68 -4.66
C PRO A 50 -25.59 41.67 -4.26
N TYR A 51 -24.54 42.10 -3.55
CA TYR A 51 -23.45 41.22 -3.15
C TYR A 51 -23.76 40.36 -1.91
N LEU A 52 -24.72 40.76 -1.08
CA LEU A 52 -25.24 39.94 0.02
C LEU A 52 -25.96 38.68 -0.50
N THR A 53 -26.73 38.82 -1.57
CA THR A 53 -27.38 37.68 -2.24
C THR A 53 -26.35 36.76 -2.87
N LEU A 54 -25.32 37.32 -3.53
CA LEU A 54 -24.24 36.53 -4.13
C LEU A 54 -23.42 35.79 -3.04
N PHE A 55 -23.14 36.43 -1.91
CA PHE A 55 -22.47 35.81 -0.78
C PHE A 55 -23.31 34.69 -0.16
N GLY A 56 -24.62 34.92 0.02
CA GLY A 56 -25.54 33.87 0.48
C GLY A 56 -25.55 32.66 -0.45
N ILE A 57 -25.52 32.88 -1.77
CA ILE A 57 -25.40 31.82 -2.78
C ILE A 57 -24.05 31.10 -2.66
N CYS A 58 -22.94 31.82 -2.49
CA CYS A 58 -21.61 31.23 -2.31
C CYS A 58 -21.52 30.38 -1.03
N VAL A 59 -22.06 30.87 0.09
CA VAL A 59 -22.09 30.11 1.36
C VAL A 59 -22.97 28.87 1.22
N ALA A 60 -24.16 29.01 0.62
CA ALA A 60 -25.04 27.87 0.34
C ALA A 60 -24.35 26.83 -0.58
N PHE A 61 -23.56 27.29 -1.56
CA PHE A 61 -22.78 26.42 -2.44
C PHE A 61 -21.69 25.65 -1.70
N VAL A 62 -20.95 26.31 -0.80
CA VAL A 62 -19.94 25.64 0.04
C VAL A 62 -20.58 24.58 0.93
N ILE A 63 -21.72 24.91 1.57
CA ILE A 63 -22.45 23.97 2.42
C ILE A 63 -23.00 22.80 1.59
N LEU A 64 -23.63 23.06 0.45
CA LEU A 64 -24.17 22.02 -0.43
C LEU A 64 -23.07 21.12 -0.99
N SER A 65 -21.94 21.70 -1.40
CA SER A 65 -20.76 20.94 -1.87
C SER A 65 -20.21 20.04 -0.76
N TYR A 66 -20.17 20.52 0.49
CA TYR A 66 -19.77 19.72 1.64
C TYR A 66 -20.75 18.57 1.93
N ILE A 67 -22.06 18.83 1.89
CA ILE A 67 -23.11 17.80 2.07
C ILE A 67 -23.04 16.75 0.97
N ILE A 68 -22.90 17.16 -0.29
CA ILE A 68 -22.76 16.24 -1.43
C ILE A 68 -21.48 15.42 -1.29
N PHE A 69 -20.36 16.05 -0.93
CA PHE A 69 -19.10 15.34 -0.69
C PHE A 69 -19.24 14.29 0.43
N TYR A 70 -19.93 14.65 1.51
CA TYR A 70 -20.23 13.73 2.62
C TYR A 70 -21.19 12.61 2.20
N TRP A 71 -22.22 12.92 1.40
CA TRP A 71 -23.16 11.95 0.88
C TRP A 71 -22.49 10.97 -0.08
N ILE A 72 -21.68 11.44 -1.03
CA ILE A 72 -20.89 10.60 -1.93
C ILE A 72 -19.97 9.69 -1.11
N ARG A 73 -19.32 10.23 -0.08
CA ARG A 73 -18.50 9.43 0.85
C ARG A 73 -19.32 8.37 1.59
N SER A 74 -20.56 8.66 1.98
CA SER A 74 -21.48 7.72 2.64
C SER A 74 -22.12 6.70 1.70
N VAL A 75 -22.34 7.02 0.43
CA VAL A 75 -22.83 6.06 -0.57
C VAL A 75 -21.71 5.08 -0.92
N ARG A 76 -20.47 5.59 -0.99
CA ARG A 76 -19.26 4.79 -1.19
C ARG A 76 -19.03 3.74 -0.10
N THR A 77 -19.51 3.97 1.13
CA THR A 77 -19.45 2.95 2.21
C THR A 77 -20.61 1.96 2.17
N LYS A 78 -21.71 2.26 1.46
CA LYS A 78 -22.87 1.35 1.34
C LYS A 78 -22.81 0.42 0.13
N GLU A 79 -22.04 0.76 -0.91
CA GLU A 79 -21.82 -0.12 -2.08
C GLU A 79 -20.88 -1.31 -1.81
N GLU A 80 -20.47 -1.57 -0.57
CA GLU A 80 -19.70 -2.76 -0.15
C GLU A 80 -20.41 -4.13 -0.39
N ASN A 81 -21.60 -4.14 -1.00
CA ASN A 81 -22.40 -5.34 -1.27
C ASN A 81 -22.41 -5.83 -2.72
N ILE A 82 -21.65 -5.23 -3.64
CA ILE A 82 -21.70 -5.63 -5.06
C ILE A 82 -20.46 -6.44 -5.45
N GLY A 83 -20.68 -7.75 -5.44
CA GLY A 83 -19.77 -8.77 -5.93
C GLY A 83 -19.99 -10.03 -5.12
N LYS A 84 -20.67 -11.03 -5.69
CA LYS A 84 -20.59 -12.41 -5.20
C LYS A 84 -19.15 -12.88 -5.41
N TYR A 85 -18.26 -12.44 -4.53
CA TYR A 85 -17.00 -13.12 -4.29
C TYR A 85 -17.35 -14.57 -3.99
N ASP A 86 -16.61 -15.48 -4.59
CA ASP A 86 -16.65 -16.88 -4.19
C ASP A 86 -16.30 -16.92 -2.69
N ASN A 87 -17.33 -17.01 -1.84
CA ASN A 87 -17.21 -16.94 -0.39
C ASN A 87 -16.29 -18.06 0.16
N GLU A 88 -15.97 -19.06 -0.66
CA GLU A 88 -15.05 -20.14 -0.32
C GLU A 88 -13.57 -19.72 -0.39
N ARG A 89 -13.21 -18.71 -1.21
CA ARG A 89 -11.81 -18.30 -1.39
C ARG A 89 -11.52 -16.98 -0.69
N LYS A 90 -10.67 -17.05 0.35
CA LYS A 90 -10.30 -15.91 1.19
C LYS A 90 -9.20 -15.02 0.62
N TRP A 91 -8.65 -15.33 -0.56
CA TRP A 91 -7.52 -14.62 -1.16
C TRP A 91 -7.72 -14.36 -2.66
N SER A 92 -6.97 -13.39 -3.18
CA SER A 92 -7.01 -13.00 -4.59
C SER A 92 -6.14 -13.91 -5.43
N HIS A 93 -6.59 -14.22 -6.65
CA HIS A 93 -5.88 -15.06 -7.62
C HIS A 93 -5.67 -14.30 -8.94
N ILE A 94 -4.44 -14.18 -9.40
CA ILE A 94 -4.12 -13.43 -10.61
C ILE A 94 -3.13 -14.22 -11.48
N ILE A 95 -3.53 -14.51 -12.71
CA ILE A 95 -2.61 -15.01 -13.74
C ILE A 95 -1.88 -13.82 -14.35
N LEU A 96 -0.58 -13.68 -14.03
CA LEU A 96 0.26 -12.61 -14.55
C LEU A 96 0.68 -12.90 -15.99
N ASN A 97 1.20 -14.10 -16.23
CA ASN A 97 1.66 -14.56 -17.54
C ASN A 97 0.98 -15.90 -17.86
N PRO A 98 0.22 -16.02 -18.97
CA PRO A 98 -0.54 -17.21 -19.30
C PRO A 98 0.41 -18.32 -19.80
N ILE A 99 1.01 -19.05 -18.86
CA ILE A 99 1.88 -20.20 -19.11
C ILE A 99 1.19 -21.46 -18.59
N ASP A 100 1.39 -22.57 -19.30
CA ASP A 100 0.92 -23.90 -18.91
C ASP A 100 1.45 -24.28 -17.52
N GLU A 101 0.60 -24.88 -16.70
CA GLU A 101 0.91 -25.29 -15.34
C GLU A 101 2.02 -26.34 -15.27
N LYS A 102 2.13 -27.20 -16.29
CA LYS A 102 3.21 -28.19 -16.36
C LYS A 102 4.62 -27.59 -16.45
N ASN A 103 4.70 -26.29 -16.76
CA ASN A 103 5.96 -25.56 -16.83
C ASN A 103 6.29 -24.83 -15.51
N VAL A 104 5.43 -24.91 -14.48
CA VAL A 104 5.74 -24.44 -13.14
C VAL A 104 6.85 -25.32 -12.58
N ILE A 105 7.93 -24.69 -12.14
CA ILE A 105 9.12 -25.38 -11.63
C ILE A 105 9.33 -25.15 -10.14
N TYR A 106 8.70 -24.11 -9.58
CA TYR A 106 8.90 -23.69 -8.21
C TYR A 106 7.77 -22.75 -7.75
N GLU A 107 7.34 -22.88 -6.51
CA GLU A 107 6.34 -22.02 -5.87
C GLU A 107 6.91 -21.40 -4.59
N ILE A 108 6.94 -20.06 -4.54
CA ILE A 108 7.55 -19.30 -3.44
C ILE A 108 6.48 -18.49 -2.71
N GLY A 109 6.45 -18.62 -1.39
CA GLY A 109 5.70 -17.78 -0.47
C GLY A 109 6.56 -16.60 0.03
N PHE A 110 5.94 -15.45 0.22
CA PHE A 110 6.53 -14.28 0.86
C PHE A 110 5.62 -13.82 1.98
N VAL A 111 6.24 -13.49 3.11
CA VAL A 111 5.60 -12.82 4.24
C VAL A 111 6.34 -11.50 4.52
N GLY A 112 5.67 -10.58 5.20
CA GLY A 112 6.28 -9.34 5.68
C GLY A 112 7.22 -9.52 6.88
N ASP A 113 7.33 -8.49 7.70
CA ASP A 113 8.17 -8.48 8.90
C ASP A 113 7.60 -9.42 9.98
N ILE A 114 8.45 -10.35 10.45
CA ILE A 114 8.20 -11.19 11.61
C ILE A 114 8.68 -10.38 12.83
N MET A 115 7.76 -9.66 13.45
CA MET A 115 8.07 -8.73 14.55
C MET A 115 8.17 -9.44 15.89
N LYS A 116 8.85 -8.80 16.84
CA LYS A 116 9.02 -9.30 18.21
C LYS A 116 7.68 -9.66 18.88
N MET A 117 7.59 -10.88 19.41
CA MET A 117 6.38 -11.40 20.08
C MET A 117 6.34 -11.18 21.58
N LYS A 118 7.44 -10.68 22.18
CA LYS A 118 7.58 -10.54 23.65
C LYS A 118 7.37 -11.88 24.36
N ASP A 119 6.26 -12.02 25.08
CA ASP A 119 5.81 -13.19 25.83
C ASP A 119 4.57 -13.85 25.21
N TYR A 120 4.21 -13.44 23.98
CA TYR A 120 3.09 -14.01 23.25
C TYR A 120 3.52 -15.21 22.41
N THR A 121 2.69 -16.25 22.38
CA THR A 121 2.76 -17.30 21.36
C THR A 121 1.99 -16.88 20.11
N LEU A 122 2.20 -17.58 18.99
CA LEU A 122 1.48 -17.36 17.75
C LEU A 122 0.46 -18.48 17.54
N ASP A 123 -0.65 -18.14 16.89
CA ASP A 123 -1.66 -19.08 16.43
C ASP A 123 -2.02 -18.71 15.00
N PHE A 124 -1.68 -19.56 14.03
CA PHE A 124 -1.97 -19.31 12.63
C PHE A 124 -3.34 -19.89 12.28
N LYS A 125 -4.19 -19.09 11.62
CA LYS A 125 -5.54 -19.52 11.25
C LYS A 125 -5.80 -19.31 9.76
N GLY A 126 -5.71 -20.39 9.01
CA GLY A 126 -5.94 -20.43 7.58
C GLY A 126 -4.74 -20.01 6.73
N ILE A 127 -3.68 -19.53 7.38
CA ILE A 127 -2.38 -19.23 6.75
C ILE A 127 -1.76 -20.52 6.21
N GLU A 128 -1.98 -21.63 6.90
CA GLU A 128 -1.45 -22.94 6.51
C GLU A 128 -2.02 -23.42 5.18
N LYS A 129 -3.32 -23.18 4.98
CA LYS A 129 -4.01 -23.48 3.72
C LYS A 129 -3.51 -22.59 2.58
N PHE A 130 -3.16 -21.34 2.87
CA PHE A 130 -2.65 -20.41 1.86
C PHE A 130 -1.28 -20.84 1.32
N PHE A 131 -0.40 -21.31 2.21
CA PHE A 131 0.94 -21.80 1.85
C PHE A 131 1.00 -23.31 1.56
N GLU A 132 -0.14 -23.98 1.43
CA GLU A 132 -0.17 -25.38 1.05
C GLU A 132 0.48 -25.59 -0.33
N GLY A 133 1.42 -26.54 -0.40
CA GLY A 133 2.17 -26.87 -1.62
C GLY A 133 3.31 -25.90 -1.98
N VAL A 134 3.63 -24.93 -1.12
CA VAL A 134 4.73 -23.99 -1.36
C VAL A 134 6.09 -24.64 -1.04
N ASP A 135 7.06 -24.49 -1.95
CA ASP A 135 8.40 -25.08 -1.81
C ASP A 135 9.30 -24.30 -0.83
N LEU A 136 9.14 -22.97 -0.80
CA LEU A 136 9.93 -22.05 0.01
C LEU A 136 9.10 -20.86 0.51
N ILE A 137 9.18 -20.53 1.80
CA ILE A 137 8.61 -19.30 2.37
C ILE A 137 9.75 -18.35 2.76
N VAL A 138 9.69 -17.11 2.25
CA VAL A 138 10.67 -16.06 2.54
C VAL A 138 10.06 -15.03 3.49
N GLY A 139 10.74 -14.73 4.59
CA GLY A 139 10.29 -13.75 5.58
C GLY A 139 11.44 -12.93 6.18
N ASN A 140 11.16 -11.72 6.66
CA ASN A 140 12.14 -10.92 7.39
C ASN A 140 12.03 -11.18 8.89
N LEU A 141 13.07 -11.71 9.52
CA LEU A 141 13.15 -11.86 10.96
C LEU A 141 13.71 -10.58 11.59
N GLU A 142 12.85 -9.77 12.19
CA GLU A 142 13.25 -8.44 12.65
C GLU A 142 13.90 -8.46 14.03
N GLY A 143 15.23 -8.41 14.06
CA GLY A 143 16.05 -8.52 15.26
C GLY A 143 16.61 -9.93 15.51
N VAL A 144 17.35 -10.08 16.61
CA VAL A 144 18.09 -11.31 16.94
C VAL A 144 17.26 -12.29 17.76
N ILE A 145 17.58 -13.58 17.74
CA ILE A 145 16.98 -14.59 18.64
C ILE A 145 17.81 -14.67 19.93
N LYS A 146 17.18 -14.40 21.07
CA LYS A 146 17.83 -14.48 22.39
C LYS A 146 16.83 -14.67 23.53
N ASP A 147 16.95 -15.78 24.25
CA ASP A 147 16.02 -16.20 25.31
C ASP A 147 16.25 -15.54 26.68
N ASN A 148 17.15 -14.57 26.76
CA ASN A 148 17.40 -13.91 28.04
C ASN A 148 16.20 -13.03 28.47
N LYS A 149 15.97 -12.90 29.78
CA LYS A 149 14.83 -12.12 30.32
C LYS A 149 15.01 -10.59 30.19
N SER A 150 16.19 -10.09 29.81
CA SER A 150 16.45 -8.65 29.78
C SER A 150 15.53 -7.92 28.81
N ILE A 151 14.65 -7.06 29.31
CA ILE A 151 13.72 -6.28 28.50
C ILE A 151 14.48 -5.04 28.00
N SER A 152 15.04 -5.11 26.80
CA SER A 152 15.40 -3.89 26.09
C SER A 152 14.14 -3.39 25.38
N ILE A 153 13.71 -2.16 25.71
CA ILE A 153 12.55 -1.53 25.08
C ILE A 153 12.89 -1.18 23.61
N VAL A 154 14.09 -0.65 23.41
CA VAL A 154 14.60 -0.15 22.12
C VAL A 154 15.03 -1.29 21.21
N ARG A 155 15.79 -2.26 21.73
CA ARG A 155 16.34 -3.33 20.90
C ARG A 155 15.29 -4.38 20.55
N GLN A 156 15.32 -4.85 19.30
CA GLN A 156 14.44 -5.90 18.83
C GLN A 156 15.09 -7.28 18.98
N LYS A 157 14.40 -8.15 19.71
CA LYS A 157 14.77 -9.55 19.85
C LYS A 157 13.54 -10.44 19.90
N HIS A 158 13.74 -11.67 19.48
CA HIS A 158 12.80 -12.77 19.55
C HIS A 158 13.24 -13.76 20.62
N ARG A 159 12.27 -14.52 21.12
CA ARG A 159 12.59 -15.78 21.80
C ARG A 159 12.65 -16.91 20.77
N SER A 160 13.35 -17.97 21.10
CA SER A 160 13.56 -19.12 20.22
C SER A 160 12.27 -19.82 19.81
N GLU A 161 11.19 -19.71 20.61
CA GLU A 161 9.87 -20.24 20.27
C GLU A 161 9.29 -19.65 18.98
N ILE A 162 9.77 -18.49 18.51
CA ILE A 162 9.33 -17.93 17.22
C ILE A 162 9.53 -18.93 16.07
N ILE A 163 10.65 -19.64 16.07
CA ILE A 163 10.96 -20.60 15.00
C ILE A 163 10.04 -21.81 15.10
N ASN A 164 9.75 -22.28 16.32
CA ASN A 164 8.80 -23.38 16.52
C ASN A 164 7.41 -22.99 16.03
N ASN A 165 6.92 -21.79 16.35
CA ASN A 165 5.62 -21.35 15.88
C ASN A 165 5.56 -21.27 14.35
N LEU A 166 6.62 -20.80 13.68
CA LEU A 166 6.64 -20.73 12.21
C LEU A 166 6.56 -22.11 11.54
N THR A 167 6.96 -23.19 12.22
CA THR A 167 6.77 -24.56 11.69
C THR A 167 5.30 -24.95 11.58
N GLU A 168 4.41 -24.35 12.37
CA GLU A 168 2.98 -24.67 12.37
C GLU A 168 2.29 -24.26 11.07
N ILE A 169 2.87 -23.32 10.31
CA ILE A 169 2.29 -22.84 9.04
C ILE A 169 2.18 -23.97 8.01
N THR A 170 2.86 -25.09 8.21
CA THR A 170 3.02 -26.08 7.14
C THR A 170 3.25 -27.46 7.70
N LYS A 171 2.41 -28.41 7.27
CA LYS A 171 2.37 -29.78 7.78
C LYS A 171 3.48 -30.69 7.23
N ASN A 172 4.11 -30.29 6.12
CA ASN A 172 5.33 -30.90 5.57
C ASN A 172 6.36 -29.76 5.51
N PRO A 173 7.51 -29.84 6.20
CA PRO A 173 8.29 -28.65 6.49
C PRO A 173 8.73 -27.96 5.18
N PRO A 174 8.18 -26.79 4.84
CA PRO A 174 8.61 -25.98 3.75
C PRO A 174 9.96 -25.46 4.19
N ASN A 175 10.76 -25.15 3.20
CA ASN A 175 12.00 -24.47 3.49
C ASN A 175 11.65 -23.01 3.82
N TRP A 176 11.89 -22.60 5.05
CA TRP A 176 11.90 -21.21 5.46
C TRP A 176 13.25 -20.59 5.10
N LEU A 177 13.20 -19.45 4.43
CA LEU A 177 14.35 -18.60 4.18
C LEU A 177 14.15 -17.28 4.93
N LEU A 178 14.86 -17.12 6.04
CA LEU A 178 14.75 -15.97 6.92
C LEU A 178 15.81 -14.92 6.57
N CYS A 179 15.35 -13.77 6.08
CA CYS A 179 16.18 -12.59 5.93
C CYS A 179 16.49 -12.05 7.33
N ILE A 180 17.77 -11.92 7.65
CA ILE A 180 18.26 -11.27 8.88
C ILE A 180 18.92 -9.92 8.59
N SER A 181 18.74 -9.37 7.38
CA SER A 181 19.24 -8.07 6.94
C SER A 181 18.20 -6.97 7.16
N ASN A 182 18.23 -6.30 8.30
CA ASN A 182 17.29 -5.25 8.64
C ASN A 182 17.95 -4.19 9.52
N ASN A 183 17.23 -3.11 9.82
CA ASN A 183 17.78 -2.04 10.64
C ASN A 183 18.13 -2.49 12.07
N HIS A 184 17.50 -3.58 12.53
CA HIS A 184 17.67 -4.18 13.84
C HIS A 184 18.74 -5.28 13.90
N SER A 185 19.38 -5.64 12.77
CA SER A 185 20.46 -6.62 12.73
C SER A 185 21.61 -6.28 13.67
N ALA A 186 21.84 -4.98 13.89
CA ALA A 186 22.93 -4.46 14.71
C ALA A 186 22.51 -3.87 16.05
N ASP A 187 21.28 -4.15 16.50
CA ASP A 187 20.83 -3.77 17.84
C ASP A 187 21.68 -4.41 18.95
N PHE A 188 22.32 -5.54 18.65
CA PHE A 188 23.19 -6.28 19.56
C PHE A 188 24.59 -6.43 18.96
N LYS A 189 25.54 -6.88 19.79
CA LYS A 189 26.90 -7.20 19.34
C LYS A 189 26.85 -8.27 18.23
N GLU A 190 27.77 -8.19 17.28
CA GLU A 190 27.94 -9.11 16.14
C GLU A 190 27.86 -10.59 16.53
N LYS A 191 28.43 -10.99 17.68
CA LYS A 191 28.32 -12.35 18.20
C LYS A 191 26.87 -12.86 18.25
N TYR A 192 25.91 -12.03 18.69
CA TYR A 192 24.50 -12.41 18.79
C TYR A 192 23.80 -12.52 17.42
N PHE A 193 24.26 -11.75 16.44
CA PHE A 193 23.80 -11.87 15.06
C PHE A 193 24.16 -13.24 14.48
N TYR A 194 25.43 -13.67 14.63
CA TYR A 194 25.84 -15.00 14.17
C TYR A 194 25.29 -16.15 15.03
N GLU A 195 25.07 -15.94 16.33
CA GLU A 195 24.32 -16.91 17.14
C GLU A 195 22.90 -17.11 16.61
N THR A 196 22.21 -16.02 16.21
CA THR A 196 20.89 -16.09 15.58
C THR A 196 20.94 -16.87 14.27
N ARG A 197 21.90 -16.53 13.39
CA ARG A 197 22.12 -17.26 12.13
C ARG A 197 22.32 -18.75 12.37
N ASN A 198 23.28 -19.11 13.24
CA ASN A 198 23.60 -20.49 13.56
C ASN A 198 22.42 -21.22 14.20
N PHE A 199 21.61 -20.54 15.00
CA PHE A 199 20.40 -21.10 15.57
C PHE A 199 19.39 -21.44 14.48
N ILE A 200 19.17 -20.56 13.50
CA ILE A 200 18.26 -20.78 12.38
C ILE A 200 18.76 -21.93 11.50
N ASP A 201 20.02 -21.90 11.06
CA ASP A 201 20.58 -22.89 10.12
C ASP A 201 20.66 -24.32 10.70
N LYS A 202 20.67 -24.45 12.04
CA LYS A 202 20.62 -25.76 12.72
C LYS A 202 19.22 -26.37 12.77
N ARG A 203 18.18 -25.62 12.41
CA ARG A 203 16.79 -26.10 12.45
C ARG A 203 16.42 -26.69 11.09
N CYS A 204 15.92 -27.92 11.09
CA CYS A 204 15.47 -28.59 9.88
C CYS A 204 14.40 -27.73 9.18
N GLY A 205 14.57 -27.51 7.87
CA GLY A 205 13.67 -26.68 7.08
C GLY A 205 13.88 -25.17 7.22
N PHE A 206 14.94 -24.68 7.89
CA PHE A 206 15.23 -23.25 7.98
C PHE A 206 16.62 -22.92 7.46
N LYS A 207 16.74 -21.74 6.83
CA LYS A 207 18.01 -21.12 6.44
C LYS A 207 17.95 -19.63 6.67
N ALA A 208 19.06 -19.05 7.11
CA ALA A 208 19.23 -17.60 7.17
C ALA A 208 19.93 -17.06 5.90
N PHE A 209 19.60 -15.84 5.50
CA PHE A 209 20.33 -15.09 4.46
C PHE A 209 20.28 -13.58 4.71
N GLY A 210 20.98 -12.80 3.88
CA GLY A 210 21.06 -11.34 4.03
C GLY A 210 22.21 -10.90 4.95
N TYR A 211 23.31 -11.66 4.96
CA TYR A 211 24.52 -11.30 5.68
C TYR A 211 25.74 -11.39 4.76
N LYS A 212 26.85 -10.79 5.18
CA LYS A 212 28.10 -10.78 4.42
C LYS A 212 28.54 -12.22 4.10
N GLY A 213 28.74 -12.51 2.81
CA GLY A 213 29.05 -13.86 2.32
C GLY A 213 27.83 -14.74 2.01
N CYS A 214 26.61 -14.33 2.40
CA CYS A 214 25.35 -14.97 2.04
C CYS A 214 24.27 -13.90 1.79
N GLU A 215 24.58 -12.96 0.90
CA GLU A 215 23.66 -11.88 0.52
C GLU A 215 22.54 -12.40 -0.40
N TYR A 216 22.73 -13.58 -0.99
CA TYR A 216 21.80 -14.23 -1.89
C TYR A 216 21.60 -15.71 -1.55
N TYR A 217 20.50 -16.28 -2.03
CA TYR A 217 20.15 -17.68 -1.91
C TYR A 217 19.56 -18.19 -3.22
N SER A 218 20.03 -19.35 -3.69
CA SER A 218 19.50 -20.03 -4.87
C SER A 218 18.92 -21.38 -4.44
N PRO A 219 17.58 -21.48 -4.26
CA PRO A 219 16.96 -22.74 -3.83
C PRO A 219 17.09 -23.84 -4.87
N VAL A 220 17.00 -23.46 -6.15
CA VAL A 220 17.07 -24.33 -7.31
C VAL A 220 17.75 -23.57 -8.46
N LYS A 221 18.34 -24.30 -9.40
CA LYS A 221 18.98 -23.71 -10.58
C LYS A 221 17.99 -22.81 -11.32
N GLY A 222 18.39 -21.57 -11.56
CA GLY A 222 17.57 -20.59 -12.26
C GLY A 222 16.67 -19.75 -11.36
N ILE A 223 16.81 -19.82 -10.03
CA ILE A 223 16.17 -18.88 -9.10
C ILE A 223 17.23 -18.26 -8.21
N ASN A 224 17.21 -16.94 -8.08
CA ASN A 224 18.16 -16.17 -7.28
C ASN A 224 17.41 -15.16 -6.40
N ILE A 225 17.54 -15.27 -5.08
CA ILE A 225 16.89 -14.40 -4.10
C ILE A 225 17.96 -13.57 -3.41
N VAL A 226 17.89 -12.25 -3.50
CA VAL A 226 18.90 -11.32 -2.96
C VAL A 226 18.26 -10.39 -1.96
N SER A 227 18.93 -10.14 -0.83
CA SER A 227 18.49 -9.17 0.17
C SER A 227 19.58 -8.17 0.52
N GLY A 228 19.15 -7.00 0.98
CA GLY A 228 20.01 -6.00 1.59
C GLY A 228 19.19 -4.92 2.28
N THR A 229 19.73 -4.36 3.35
CA THR A 229 19.12 -3.23 4.07
C THR A 229 19.66 -1.89 3.58
N MET A 230 18.78 -0.90 3.41
CA MET A 230 19.19 0.47 3.07
C MET A 230 19.84 1.20 4.24
N TRP A 231 19.54 0.79 5.46
CA TRP A 231 20.05 1.44 6.66
C TRP A 231 20.04 0.52 7.87
N ASN A 232 20.84 0.88 8.88
CA ASN A 232 20.98 0.17 10.13
C ASN A 232 20.90 1.15 11.30
N ASN A 233 20.30 0.72 12.42
CA ASN A 233 20.30 1.54 13.65
C ASN A 233 21.71 1.79 14.17
N TYR A 234 22.61 0.81 13.95
CA TYR A 234 24.00 0.87 14.33
C TYR A 234 24.88 0.45 13.14
N LYS A 235 26.01 1.13 12.98
CA LYS A 235 27.01 0.77 11.96
C LYS A 235 27.45 -0.68 12.16
N ASN A 236 27.43 -1.44 11.08
CA ASN A 236 27.90 -2.83 11.05
C ASN A 236 28.39 -3.17 9.64
N ASP A 237 29.17 -4.23 9.53
CA ASP A 237 29.68 -4.77 8.26
C ASP A 237 29.27 -6.23 8.01
N TYR A 238 28.44 -6.81 8.89
CA TYR A 238 27.96 -8.19 8.78
C TYR A 238 26.56 -8.32 8.15
N ALA A 239 25.68 -7.31 8.24
CA ALA A 239 24.41 -7.33 7.52
C ALA A 239 24.60 -6.93 6.06
N SER A 240 23.88 -7.58 5.15
CA SER A 240 23.93 -7.25 3.72
C SER A 240 23.44 -5.82 3.47
N GLN A 241 24.20 -5.02 2.74
CA GLN A 241 23.84 -3.64 2.44
C GLN A 241 23.14 -3.56 1.09
N PHE A 242 22.07 -2.77 1.00
CA PHE A 242 21.29 -2.59 -0.21
C PHE A 242 22.13 -2.08 -1.40
N ILE A 243 23.19 -1.31 -1.14
CA ILE A 243 24.10 -0.84 -2.19
C ILE A 243 24.79 -1.97 -2.98
N ASN A 244 24.90 -3.16 -2.38
CA ASN A 244 25.60 -4.30 -2.96
C ASN A 244 24.67 -5.27 -3.73
N VAL A 245 23.35 -5.11 -3.68
CA VAL A 245 22.41 -6.12 -4.20
C VAL A 245 22.59 -6.40 -5.70
N ASN A 246 22.92 -5.37 -6.49
CA ASN A 246 23.14 -5.52 -7.93
C ASN A 246 24.39 -6.34 -8.27
N SER A 247 25.36 -6.45 -7.36
CA SER A 247 26.55 -7.32 -7.57
C SER A 247 26.22 -8.81 -7.48
N LYS A 248 25.03 -9.15 -6.97
CA LYS A 248 24.55 -10.52 -6.78
C LYS A 248 23.48 -10.92 -7.81
N PHE A 249 23.28 -10.09 -8.82
CA PHE A 249 22.38 -10.38 -9.94
C PHE A 249 22.94 -11.53 -10.79
N ASP A 250 22.08 -12.47 -11.18
CA ASP A 250 22.43 -13.61 -12.03
C ASP A 250 21.63 -13.55 -13.34
N PRO A 251 22.26 -13.27 -14.51
CA PRO A 251 21.55 -13.12 -15.77
C PRO A 251 20.81 -14.38 -16.25
N ASP A 252 21.17 -15.57 -15.75
CA ASP A 252 20.58 -16.84 -16.17
C ASP A 252 19.47 -17.34 -15.22
N SER A 253 19.08 -16.52 -14.24
CA SER A 253 18.09 -16.84 -13.21
C SER A 253 16.88 -15.90 -13.21
N PHE A 254 15.80 -16.36 -12.59
CA PHE A 254 14.71 -15.52 -12.11
C PHE A 254 15.18 -14.75 -10.87
N ASN A 255 15.36 -13.44 -11.00
CA ASN A 255 15.96 -12.62 -9.94
C ASN A 255 14.90 -11.97 -9.06
N ILE A 256 14.97 -12.27 -7.77
CA ILE A 256 14.08 -11.76 -6.73
C ILE A 256 14.88 -10.83 -5.82
N LEU A 257 14.45 -9.58 -5.69
CA LEU A 257 14.96 -8.67 -4.67
C LEU A 257 14.02 -8.66 -3.47
N TYR A 258 14.56 -8.87 -2.28
CA TYR A 258 13.83 -8.83 -1.01
C TYR A 258 14.43 -7.72 -0.12
N PRO A 259 14.17 -6.42 -0.41
CA PRO A 259 14.89 -5.34 0.24
C PRO A 259 14.24 -4.88 1.55
N HIS A 260 15.08 -4.55 2.52
CA HIS A 260 14.69 -3.84 3.73
C HIS A 260 14.91 -2.33 3.53
N TRP A 261 13.84 -1.57 3.26
CA TRP A 261 13.93 -0.18 2.79
C TRP A 261 12.76 0.69 3.26
N HIS A 262 12.75 1.98 2.90
CA HIS A 262 11.83 3.01 3.42
C HIS A 262 12.06 3.31 4.92
N TYR A 263 11.16 4.09 5.51
CA TYR A 263 11.11 4.34 6.94
C TYR A 263 9.94 3.61 7.60
N GLU A 264 10.09 3.32 8.89
CA GLU A 264 9.04 2.70 9.69
C GLU A 264 7.73 3.51 9.62
N ASN A 265 6.62 2.80 9.44
CA ASN A 265 5.26 3.32 9.45
C ASN A 265 4.85 4.17 8.23
N GLU A 266 5.63 4.16 7.16
CA GLU A 266 5.24 4.85 5.93
C GLU A 266 4.13 4.09 5.20
N CYS A 267 2.90 4.64 5.25
CA CYS A 267 1.78 4.11 4.48
C CYS A 267 1.90 4.41 2.98
N TYR A 268 2.57 5.50 2.62
CA TYR A 268 2.70 5.96 1.24
C TYR A 268 4.12 5.83 0.73
N ILE A 269 4.25 5.33 -0.49
CA ILE A 269 5.53 5.14 -1.15
C ILE A 269 6.10 6.50 -1.57
N ARG A 270 7.33 6.80 -1.14
CA ARG A 270 8.07 8.01 -1.55
C ARG A 270 8.45 7.99 -3.03
N SER A 271 8.50 9.17 -3.65
CA SER A 271 8.90 9.32 -5.05
C SER A 271 10.29 8.74 -5.32
N LYS A 272 11.27 8.99 -4.44
CA LYS A 272 12.63 8.44 -4.56
C LYS A 272 12.65 6.90 -4.60
N ILE A 273 11.80 6.24 -3.81
CA ILE A 273 11.72 4.77 -3.86
C ILE A 273 10.98 4.28 -5.10
N LYS A 274 9.94 4.99 -5.56
CA LYS A 274 9.29 4.68 -6.87
C LYS A 274 10.30 4.76 -8.01
N GLU A 275 11.08 5.85 -8.08
CA GLU A 275 12.13 6.07 -9.06
C GLU A 275 13.18 4.97 -8.99
N ARG A 276 13.69 4.67 -7.79
CA ARG A 276 14.67 3.61 -7.60
C ARG A 276 14.16 2.23 -8.00
N THR A 277 12.90 1.94 -7.70
CA THR A 277 12.27 0.68 -8.08
C THR A 277 12.12 0.57 -9.59
N ILE A 278 11.76 1.67 -10.24
CA ILE A 278 11.73 1.77 -11.70
C ILE A 278 13.13 1.49 -12.27
N GLU A 279 14.20 2.08 -11.72
CA GLU A 279 15.57 1.80 -12.16
C GLU A 279 15.91 0.31 -12.06
N LEU A 280 15.68 -0.28 -10.88
CA LEU A 280 15.94 -1.69 -10.60
C LEU A 280 15.18 -2.62 -11.55
N MET A 281 13.96 -2.24 -11.93
CA MET A 281 13.12 -3.02 -12.85
C MET A 281 13.25 -2.64 -14.32
N LYS A 282 13.95 -1.56 -14.72
CA LYS A 282 13.90 -1.03 -16.10
C LYS A 282 15.25 -0.85 -16.79
N GLU A 283 16.33 -1.50 -16.34
CA GLU A 283 17.65 -1.27 -16.96
C GLU A 283 17.74 -1.49 -18.49
N GLY A 284 16.71 -2.05 -19.15
CA GLY A 284 16.58 -2.00 -20.61
C GLY A 284 15.43 -1.16 -21.22
N ILE A 285 14.41 -0.76 -20.46
CA ILE A 285 13.24 -0.05 -21.03
C ILE A 285 13.53 1.45 -21.21
N TYR A 286 14.34 2.04 -20.33
CA TYR A 286 14.60 3.48 -20.38
C TYR A 286 15.25 3.90 -21.70
N LYS A 287 16.11 3.05 -22.29
CA LYS A 287 16.72 3.29 -23.60
C LYS A 287 15.71 3.22 -24.75
N TYR A 288 14.70 2.33 -24.66
CA TYR A 288 13.60 2.23 -25.63
C TYR A 288 12.63 3.42 -25.51
N LEU A 289 12.21 3.78 -24.30
CA LEU A 289 11.34 4.93 -24.06
C LEU A 289 12.04 6.25 -24.40
N TYR A 290 13.33 6.40 -24.09
CA TYR A 290 14.12 7.57 -24.45
C TYR A 290 14.15 7.81 -25.97
N LYS A 291 14.25 6.76 -26.78
CA LYS A 291 14.18 6.86 -28.24
C LYS A 291 12.82 7.34 -28.76
N HIS A 292 11.75 7.14 -28.00
CA HIS A 292 10.37 7.51 -28.36
C HIS A 292 9.80 8.70 -27.58
N LEU A 293 10.57 9.27 -26.63
CA LEU A 293 10.22 10.53 -25.98
C LEU A 293 10.28 11.68 -27.02
N PRO A 294 9.46 12.73 -26.91
CA PRO A 294 9.60 13.93 -27.73
C PRO A 294 11.04 14.48 -27.68
N LYS A 295 11.62 14.88 -28.82
CA LYS A 295 13.03 15.37 -28.93
C LYS A 295 13.43 16.40 -27.85
N LYS A 296 12.48 17.21 -27.37
CA LYS A 296 12.68 18.18 -26.28
C LYS A 296 13.03 17.55 -24.92
N LEU A 297 12.59 16.33 -24.64
CA LEU A 297 12.88 15.56 -23.43
C LEU A 297 14.11 14.65 -23.59
N GLN A 298 14.65 14.52 -24.81
CA GLN A 298 15.87 13.75 -25.12
C GLN A 298 17.17 14.56 -24.93
N ARG A 299 17.13 15.73 -24.26
CA ARG A 299 18.26 16.69 -24.24
C ARG A 299 19.35 16.42 -23.20
N ALA A 300 19.17 15.45 -22.30
CA ALA A 300 20.26 15.02 -21.42
C ALA A 300 21.17 14.04 -22.18
N PRO A 301 22.45 14.37 -22.47
CA PRO A 301 23.32 13.51 -23.26
C PRO A 301 23.69 12.24 -22.50
N ILE A 302 23.05 11.12 -22.84
CA ILE A 302 23.54 9.80 -22.48
C ILE A 302 24.69 9.51 -23.43
N LYS A 303 25.94 9.59 -22.95
CA LYS A 303 27.14 9.29 -23.75
C LYS A 303 26.98 7.93 -24.44
N ASN A 304 27.11 7.96 -25.76
CA ASN A 304 26.85 6.87 -26.70
C ASN A 304 27.80 5.68 -26.49
N ASN A 305 27.41 4.70 -25.68
CA ASN A 305 27.92 3.33 -25.83
C ASN A 305 27.09 2.63 -26.92
N LYS A 306 27.62 2.65 -28.16
CA LYS A 306 27.08 2.02 -29.38
C LYS A 306 27.40 0.50 -29.49
N GLY A 307 27.68 -0.18 -28.39
CA GLY A 307 27.83 -1.65 -28.37
C GLY A 307 26.57 -2.33 -27.81
N LYS A 308 25.91 -3.15 -28.64
CA LYS A 308 24.79 -4.09 -28.33
C LYS A 308 23.72 -3.59 -27.34
N LEU A 309 22.54 -3.25 -27.87
CA LEU A 309 21.29 -3.02 -27.11
C LEU A 309 20.80 -4.33 -26.46
N GLY A 310 21.46 -4.76 -25.39
CA GLY A 310 20.87 -5.68 -24.42
C GLY A 310 19.89 -4.89 -23.54
N ILE A 311 18.59 -5.15 -23.67
CA ILE A 311 17.61 -4.72 -22.68
C ILE A 311 17.83 -5.62 -21.45
N THR A 312 18.76 -5.27 -20.56
CA THR A 312 18.98 -6.05 -19.33
C THR A 312 17.96 -5.58 -18.31
N VAL A 313 16.81 -6.24 -18.26
CA VAL A 313 15.86 -6.01 -17.16
C VAL A 313 16.32 -6.85 -15.98
N LYS A 314 16.83 -6.23 -14.91
CA LYS A 314 17.46 -6.96 -13.79
C LYS A 314 16.45 -7.75 -12.96
N TRP A 315 15.69 -7.09 -12.10
CA TRP A 315 14.86 -7.81 -11.12
C TRP A 315 13.50 -8.19 -11.71
N ASP A 316 13.08 -9.44 -11.53
CA ASP A 316 11.80 -9.98 -12.01
C ASP A 316 10.67 -9.85 -10.97
N LEU A 317 11.05 -9.94 -9.70
CA LEU A 317 10.20 -9.71 -8.55
C LEU A 317 10.92 -8.83 -7.53
N ILE A 318 10.23 -7.84 -6.97
CA ILE A 318 10.69 -7.11 -5.79
C ILE A 318 9.62 -7.23 -4.70
N PHE A 319 9.99 -7.72 -3.52
CA PHE A 319 9.13 -7.78 -2.35
C PHE A 319 9.82 -7.07 -1.19
N GLY A 320 9.50 -5.79 -1.01
CA GLY A 320 10.04 -4.99 0.08
C GLY A 320 9.39 -5.29 1.42
N HIS A 321 10.06 -4.86 2.48
CA HIS A 321 9.56 -4.89 3.86
C HIS A 321 10.14 -3.69 4.64
N HIS A 322 10.00 -3.64 5.98
CA HIS A 322 10.42 -2.58 6.93
C HIS A 322 9.38 -1.50 7.30
N THR A 323 8.48 -1.09 6.39
CA THR A 323 7.54 -0.01 6.75
C THR A 323 6.54 -0.41 7.84
N HIS A 324 6.45 -1.71 8.19
CA HIS A 324 5.46 -2.28 9.10
C HIS A 324 3.99 -2.04 8.69
N VAL A 325 3.77 -1.56 7.48
CA VAL A 325 2.45 -1.28 6.91
C VAL A 325 2.43 -1.89 5.51
N PRO A 326 1.43 -2.72 5.18
CA PRO A 326 1.38 -3.31 3.87
C PRO A 326 1.15 -2.23 2.82
N GLN A 327 1.93 -2.27 1.75
CA GLN A 327 1.86 -1.32 0.64
C GLN A 327 1.40 -2.03 -0.64
N PRO A 328 0.94 -1.29 -1.68
CA PRO A 328 0.36 -1.89 -2.87
C PRO A 328 1.26 -2.92 -3.57
N ILE A 329 0.63 -4.00 -4.04
CA ILE A 329 1.20 -4.89 -5.07
C ILE A 329 0.90 -4.27 -6.43
N VAL A 330 1.93 -4.12 -7.25
CA VAL A 330 1.86 -3.58 -8.61
C VAL A 330 2.42 -4.61 -9.59
N GLY A 331 1.57 -5.08 -10.50
CA GLY A 331 2.04 -5.75 -11.71
C GLY A 331 2.59 -4.72 -12.67
N ILE A 332 3.88 -4.78 -12.99
CA ILE A 332 4.49 -3.85 -13.95
C ILE A 332 4.26 -4.38 -15.35
N LEU A 333 3.35 -3.69 -16.07
CA LEU A 333 3.17 -3.89 -17.50
C LEU A 333 4.33 -3.24 -18.25
N HIS A 334 5.01 -4.03 -19.06
CA HIS A 334 5.96 -3.51 -20.03
C HIS A 334 5.19 -2.83 -21.17
N ALA A 335 5.76 -1.76 -21.74
CA ALA A 335 5.20 -1.09 -22.91
C ALA A 335 5.07 -2.04 -24.12
N SER A 336 5.92 -3.07 -24.18
CA SER A 336 5.78 -4.17 -25.14
C SER A 336 4.98 -5.31 -24.52
N LYS A 337 3.89 -5.71 -25.20
CA LYS A 337 3.11 -6.92 -24.87
C LYS A 337 3.95 -8.21 -24.94
N LEU A 338 5.14 -8.17 -25.51
CA LEU A 338 6.03 -9.32 -25.69
C LEU A 338 6.90 -9.61 -24.46
N LEU A 339 7.08 -8.63 -23.57
CA LEU A 339 7.88 -8.80 -22.36
C LEU A 339 7.01 -9.37 -21.23
N PRO A 340 7.55 -10.30 -20.44
CA PRO A 340 6.82 -10.87 -19.32
C PRO A 340 6.50 -9.81 -18.28
N LYS A 341 5.32 -9.90 -17.66
CA LYS A 341 4.94 -9.01 -16.55
C LYS A 341 5.81 -9.32 -15.34
N LYS A 342 6.25 -8.26 -14.67
CA LYS A 342 7.04 -8.30 -13.42
C LYS A 342 6.17 -7.92 -12.23
N LEU A 343 6.62 -8.26 -11.03
CA LEU A 343 5.85 -8.04 -9.81
C LEU A 343 6.61 -7.20 -8.80
N LEU A 344 5.92 -6.20 -8.25
CA LEU A 344 6.43 -5.33 -7.20
C LEU A 344 5.47 -5.31 -6.02
N ALA A 345 5.93 -5.69 -4.84
CA ALA A 345 5.29 -5.33 -3.58
C ALA A 345 6.24 -4.39 -2.83
N TYR A 346 5.82 -3.14 -2.59
CA TYR A 346 6.72 -2.16 -1.96
C TYR A 346 7.01 -2.48 -0.48
N SER A 347 6.02 -3.05 0.22
CA SER A 347 6.16 -3.52 1.60
C SER A 347 5.13 -4.60 1.90
N GLY A 348 5.58 -5.71 2.49
CA GLY A 348 4.71 -6.75 3.04
C GLY A 348 4.02 -6.37 4.36
N GLY A 349 4.37 -5.23 4.99
CA GLY A 349 3.89 -4.91 6.34
C GLY A 349 4.36 -5.91 7.40
N ASN A 350 3.62 -6.05 8.50
CA ASN A 350 3.96 -7.02 9.54
C ASN A 350 3.22 -8.34 9.32
N PHE A 351 3.95 -9.44 9.18
CA PHE A 351 3.35 -10.77 9.19
C PHE A 351 2.92 -11.20 10.59
N THR A 352 3.74 -10.89 11.59
CA THR A 352 3.43 -11.13 13.00
C THR A 352 3.68 -9.85 13.79
N SER A 353 2.90 -9.57 14.84
CA SER A 353 3.22 -8.48 15.78
C SER A 353 2.48 -8.60 17.11
N SER A 354 3.22 -8.43 18.21
CA SER A 354 2.62 -8.24 19.54
C SER A 354 2.37 -6.76 19.88
N LYS A 355 2.81 -5.82 19.02
CA LYS A 355 2.65 -4.38 19.23
C LYS A 355 1.17 -4.00 19.03
N TRP A 356 0.61 -3.27 20.00
CA TRP A 356 -0.77 -2.78 19.91
C TRP A 356 -0.81 -1.39 19.30
N ILE A 357 -0.46 -1.33 18.02
CA ILE A 357 -0.51 -0.12 17.21
C ILE A 357 -1.28 -0.54 15.96
N ASN A 358 -2.43 0.09 15.67
CA ASN A 358 -3.34 -0.38 14.59
C ASN A 358 -2.61 -0.65 13.27
N LYS A 359 -1.72 0.25 12.86
CA LYS A 359 -0.91 0.10 11.63
C LYS A 359 0.00 -1.14 11.62
N HIS A 360 0.40 -1.66 12.78
CA HIS A 360 1.30 -2.82 12.94
C HIS A 360 0.54 -4.15 12.99
N GLN A 361 -0.79 -4.11 12.97
CA GLN A 361 -1.61 -5.32 13.06
C GLN A 361 -1.88 -5.93 11.69
N HIS A 362 -1.47 -5.28 10.60
CA HIS A 362 -1.75 -5.76 9.26
C HIS A 362 -0.48 -6.10 8.50
N GLY A 363 -0.58 -7.12 7.67
CA GLY A 363 0.48 -7.55 6.77
C GLY A 363 -0.08 -8.05 5.45
N LEU A 364 0.82 -8.51 4.60
CA LEU A 364 0.53 -9.07 3.30
C LEU A 364 1.29 -10.38 3.15
N ILE A 365 0.58 -11.41 2.69
CA ILE A 365 1.15 -12.68 2.27
C ILE A 365 0.95 -12.84 0.77
N LEU A 366 1.96 -13.42 0.11
CA LEU A 366 2.02 -13.59 -1.32
C LEU A 366 2.55 -14.98 -1.64
N ARG A 367 1.97 -15.63 -2.64
CA ARG A 367 2.45 -16.88 -3.23
C ARG A 367 2.66 -16.65 -4.72
N CYS A 368 3.79 -17.09 -5.24
CA CYS A 368 4.21 -16.90 -6.62
C CYS A 368 4.58 -18.23 -7.25
N GLN A 369 3.93 -18.59 -8.35
CA GLN A 369 4.36 -19.70 -9.19
C GLN A 369 5.33 -19.22 -10.26
N ILE A 370 6.55 -19.72 -10.21
CA ILE A 370 7.60 -19.45 -11.17
C ILE A 370 7.60 -20.56 -12.20
N ALA A 371 7.49 -20.18 -13.47
CA ALA A 371 7.44 -21.10 -14.60
C ALA A 371 8.55 -20.83 -15.60
N LYS A 372 9.02 -21.89 -16.23
CA LYS A 372 9.95 -21.78 -17.37
C LYS A 372 9.17 -21.40 -18.62
N LYS A 373 9.61 -20.37 -19.32
CA LYS A 373 9.10 -20.00 -20.65
C LYS A 373 9.77 -20.93 -21.69
N ASN A 374 9.02 -21.42 -22.69
CA ASN A 374 9.46 -22.36 -23.73
C ASN A 374 10.89 -22.10 -24.28
N LYS A 375 11.64 -23.15 -24.68
CA LYS A 375 12.96 -23.26 -25.38
C LYS A 375 14.12 -22.31 -24.96
N VAL A 376 13.85 -21.06 -24.60
CA VAL A 376 14.78 -20.09 -24.05
C VAL A 376 14.80 -20.27 -22.54
N ASN A 377 15.98 -20.36 -21.93
CA ASN A 377 16.17 -20.50 -20.48
C ASN A 377 15.75 -19.22 -19.72
N SER A 378 14.48 -18.86 -19.82
CA SER A 378 13.89 -17.66 -19.24
C SER A 378 12.73 -18.05 -18.34
N PHE A 379 12.59 -17.35 -17.22
CA PHE A 379 11.61 -17.65 -16.19
C PHE A 379 10.62 -16.50 -16.07
N VAL A 380 9.39 -16.81 -15.69
CA VAL A 380 8.32 -15.82 -15.53
C VAL A 380 7.42 -16.19 -14.36
N ILE A 381 6.73 -15.21 -13.80
CA ILE A 381 5.67 -15.47 -12.83
C ILE A 381 4.41 -15.86 -13.59
N ARG A 382 3.99 -17.12 -13.49
CA ARG A 382 2.72 -17.56 -14.09
C ARG A 382 1.55 -16.91 -13.34
N ARG A 383 1.55 -17.10 -12.03
CA ARG A 383 0.41 -16.87 -11.15
C ARG A 383 0.88 -16.29 -9.82
N ILE A 384 0.05 -15.40 -9.29
CA ILE A 384 0.16 -14.92 -7.93
C ILE A 384 -1.13 -15.18 -7.17
N ASP A 385 -0.99 -15.60 -5.92
CA ASP A 385 -2.05 -15.58 -4.93
C ASP A 385 -1.63 -14.62 -3.82
N TRP A 386 -2.52 -13.76 -3.35
CA TRP A 386 -2.17 -12.84 -2.27
C TRP A 386 -3.34 -12.53 -1.36
N SER A 387 -3.02 -12.18 -0.13
CA SER A 387 -4.01 -11.73 0.85
C SER A 387 -3.40 -10.78 1.87
N TYR A 388 -4.25 -9.91 2.43
CA TYR A 388 -3.95 -9.29 3.70
C TYR A 388 -4.00 -10.30 4.85
N THR A 389 -3.25 -9.99 5.90
CA THR A 389 -3.28 -10.68 7.19
C THR A 389 -3.54 -9.67 8.30
N GLU A 390 -4.14 -10.16 9.39
CA GLU A 390 -4.40 -9.39 10.60
C GLU A 390 -3.90 -10.14 11.84
N CYS A 391 -3.19 -9.42 12.71
CA CYS A 391 -2.73 -9.86 14.01
C CYS A 391 -3.72 -9.43 15.10
N GLU A 392 -4.47 -10.40 15.62
CA GLU A 392 -5.39 -10.22 16.74
C GLU A 392 -4.74 -10.73 18.03
N ARG A 393 -4.69 -9.90 19.07
CA ARG A 393 -4.03 -10.25 20.32
C ARG A 393 -5.04 -10.66 21.40
N ASP A 394 -4.93 -11.90 21.87
CA ASP A 394 -5.58 -12.38 23.09
C ASP A 394 -4.65 -12.16 24.29
N ARG A 395 -4.92 -11.10 25.06
CA ARG A 395 -4.10 -10.76 26.24
C ARG A 395 -4.19 -11.78 27.35
N LYS A 396 -5.35 -12.41 27.54
CA LYS A 396 -5.58 -13.35 28.63
C LYS A 396 -4.80 -14.63 28.37
N LYS A 397 -4.86 -15.13 27.13
CA LYS A 397 -4.15 -16.34 26.72
C LYS A 397 -2.68 -16.12 26.37
N ARG A 398 -2.25 -14.86 26.25
CA ARG A 398 -0.91 -14.49 25.73
C ARG A 398 -0.68 -15.08 24.33
N VAL A 399 -1.69 -15.02 23.47
CA VAL A 399 -1.62 -15.51 22.07
C VAL A 399 -1.82 -14.33 21.12
N VAL A 400 -1.09 -14.32 20.02
CA VAL A 400 -1.40 -13.50 18.84
C VAL A 400 -1.88 -14.42 17.73
N LYS A 401 -3.13 -14.26 17.34
CA LYS A 401 -3.72 -14.95 16.20
C LYS A 401 -3.37 -14.21 14.92
N VAL A 402 -2.83 -14.91 13.94
CA VAL A 402 -2.57 -14.37 12.60
C VAL A 402 -3.60 -14.96 11.65
N ASN A 403 -4.53 -14.11 11.21
CA ASN A 403 -5.66 -14.48 10.37
C ASN A 403 -5.50 -13.92 8.97
N ILE A 404 -6.11 -14.59 7.99
CA ILE A 404 -6.35 -14.02 6.65
C ILE A 404 -7.45 -12.96 6.76
N ASP A 405 -7.14 -11.70 6.41
CA ASP A 405 -8.07 -10.58 6.48
C ASP A 405 -8.93 -10.48 5.22
N VAL A 406 -10.10 -11.12 5.30
CA VAL A 406 -11.07 -11.16 4.19
C VAL A 406 -11.71 -9.78 3.95
N LYS A 407 -11.77 -8.90 4.95
CA LYS A 407 -12.44 -7.60 4.81
C LYS A 407 -11.63 -6.67 3.90
N HIS A 408 -10.33 -6.56 4.14
CA HIS A 408 -9.47 -5.67 3.34
C HIS A 408 -9.25 -6.17 1.91
N ASN A 409 -9.36 -7.48 1.66
CA ASN A 409 -9.32 -8.01 0.29
C ASN A 409 -10.47 -7.51 -0.59
N ARG A 410 -11.61 -7.10 -0.01
CA ARG A 410 -12.78 -6.59 -0.76
C ARG A 410 -12.61 -5.15 -1.24
N LEU A 411 -11.81 -4.34 -0.55
CA LEU A 411 -11.72 -2.89 -0.81
C LEU A 411 -10.80 -2.53 -2.00
N ASN A 412 -9.87 -3.40 -2.39
CA ASN A 412 -8.84 -3.10 -3.39
C ASN A 412 -9.21 -3.46 -4.84
N SER A 413 -10.36 -4.11 -5.09
CA SER A 413 -10.80 -4.42 -6.45
C SER A 413 -11.59 -3.30 -7.14
N TYR A 414 -11.79 -2.15 -6.49
CA TYR A 414 -12.49 -1.02 -7.10
C TYR A 414 -11.62 -0.31 -8.16
N ASP A 415 -12.06 -0.34 -9.41
CA ASP A 415 -11.47 0.48 -10.47
C ASP A 415 -11.82 1.96 -10.22
N PHE A 416 -10.88 2.68 -9.63
CA PHE A 416 -10.98 4.12 -9.36
C PHE A 416 -11.29 4.96 -10.62
N ARG A 417 -11.11 4.42 -11.84
CA ARG A 417 -11.41 5.13 -13.09
C ARG A 417 -12.88 5.46 -13.25
N GLU A 418 -13.79 4.54 -12.94
CA GLU A 418 -15.23 4.78 -13.09
C GLU A 418 -15.71 5.86 -12.13
N THR A 419 -15.30 5.78 -10.86
CA THR A 419 -15.59 6.82 -9.86
C THR A 419 -15.07 8.21 -10.24
N LYS A 420 -13.89 8.30 -10.87
CA LYS A 420 -13.32 9.59 -11.30
C LYS A 420 -14.07 10.16 -12.51
N ILE A 421 -14.50 9.30 -13.44
CA ILE A 421 -15.33 9.71 -14.58
C ILE A 421 -16.69 10.20 -14.09
N LEU A 422 -17.35 9.47 -13.19
CA LEU A 422 -18.63 9.87 -12.60
C LEU A 422 -18.51 11.17 -11.82
N MET A 423 -17.43 11.36 -11.05
CA MET A 423 -17.19 12.60 -10.32
C MET A 423 -16.93 13.79 -11.26
N ASN A 424 -16.16 13.59 -12.35
CA ASN A 424 -15.96 14.62 -13.35
C ASN A 424 -17.24 14.97 -14.11
N LEU A 425 -18.03 13.97 -14.51
CA LEU A 425 -19.32 14.18 -15.17
C LEU A 425 -20.31 14.89 -14.25
N PHE A 426 -20.31 14.55 -12.95
CA PHE A 426 -21.13 15.22 -11.95
C PHE A 426 -20.72 16.68 -11.77
N VAL A 427 -19.42 16.98 -11.63
CA VAL A 427 -18.91 18.35 -11.52
C VAL A 427 -19.25 19.17 -12.78
N VAL A 428 -19.11 18.59 -13.97
CA VAL A 428 -19.47 19.26 -15.24
C VAL A 428 -20.98 19.49 -15.34
N SER A 429 -21.79 18.51 -14.97
CA SER A 429 -23.26 18.62 -15.02
C SER A 429 -23.77 19.65 -14.00
N LEU A 430 -23.17 19.68 -12.81
CA LEU A 430 -23.48 20.66 -11.77
C LEU A 430 -23.06 22.07 -12.21
N PHE A 431 -21.90 22.22 -12.82
CA PHE A 431 -21.45 23.49 -13.39
C PHE A 431 -22.43 23.98 -14.48
N TYR A 432 -22.87 23.09 -15.38
CA TYR A 432 -23.80 23.44 -16.45
C TYR A 432 -25.18 23.84 -15.89
N LEU A 433 -25.75 23.06 -14.97
CA LEU A 433 -27.04 23.37 -14.35
C LEU A 433 -27.05 24.71 -13.58
N LEU A 434 -25.91 25.15 -13.06
CA LEU A 434 -25.81 26.36 -12.25
C LEU A 434 -25.42 27.59 -13.06
N VAL A 435 -24.53 27.45 -14.04
CA VAL A 435 -24.03 28.59 -14.82
C VAL A 435 -25.02 29.00 -15.91
N THR A 436 -25.73 28.05 -16.53
CA THR A 436 -26.66 28.37 -17.62
C THR A 436 -27.82 29.29 -17.19
N PRO A 437 -28.48 29.10 -16.03
CA PRO A 437 -29.51 30.03 -15.57
C PRO A 437 -28.95 31.41 -15.18
N LEU A 438 -27.76 31.45 -14.57
CA LEU A 438 -27.07 32.70 -14.22
C LEU A 438 -26.73 33.51 -15.48
N PHE A 439 -26.29 32.84 -16.54
CA PHE A 439 -26.03 33.48 -17.82
C PHE A 439 -27.31 34.05 -18.43
N SER A 440 -28.42 33.29 -18.42
CA SER A 440 -29.72 33.77 -18.90
C SER A 440 -30.25 34.95 -18.08
N ILE A 441 -30.12 34.93 -16.75
CA ILE A 441 -30.57 36.03 -15.86
C ILE A 441 -29.76 37.30 -16.12
N VAL A 442 -28.44 37.19 -16.29
CA VAL A 442 -27.56 38.35 -16.53
C VAL A 442 -27.80 38.96 -17.91
N THR A 443 -28.18 38.17 -18.92
CA THR A 443 -28.42 38.68 -20.28
C THR A 443 -29.82 39.24 -20.51
N SER A 444 -30.77 39.04 -19.58
CA SER A 444 -32.21 39.26 -19.87
C SER A 444 -32.90 40.31 -19.01
N ILE A 445 -32.20 41.03 -18.14
CA ILE A 445 -32.87 41.98 -17.21
C ILE A 445 -32.49 43.44 -17.51
N PRO A 446 -33.44 44.27 -17.98
CA PRO A 446 -33.36 45.72 -17.85
C PRO A 446 -33.44 46.10 -16.36
N ILE A 447 -32.61 47.04 -15.91
CA ILE A 447 -32.37 47.40 -14.49
C ILE A 447 -33.66 47.65 -13.67
N LEU A 448 -34.77 48.02 -14.30
CA LEU A 448 -36.05 48.29 -13.63
C LEU A 448 -36.86 47.02 -13.24
N SER A 449 -36.57 45.84 -13.78
CA SER A 449 -37.34 44.60 -13.51
C SER A 449 -36.86 43.81 -12.29
N ILE A 450 -35.68 44.15 -11.75
CA ILE A 450 -35.04 43.42 -10.64
C ILE A 450 -35.86 43.53 -9.34
N LEU A 451 -36.52 44.67 -9.11
CA LEU A 451 -37.32 44.91 -7.91
C LEU A 451 -38.61 44.05 -7.91
N GLU A 452 -39.23 43.85 -9.07
CA GLU A 452 -40.46 43.07 -9.21
C GLU A 452 -40.19 41.56 -9.09
N ILE A 453 -39.05 41.10 -9.60
CA ILE A 453 -38.58 39.72 -9.44
C ILE A 453 -38.24 39.42 -7.98
N PHE A 454 -37.67 40.39 -7.25
CA PHE A 454 -37.36 40.23 -5.83
C PHE A 454 -38.62 39.98 -4.98
N ILE A 455 -39.69 40.73 -5.23
CA ILE A 455 -40.97 40.57 -4.53
C ILE A 455 -41.64 39.22 -4.86
N LYS A 456 -41.57 38.76 -6.12
CA LYS A 456 -42.10 37.44 -6.54
C LYS A 456 -41.26 36.26 -6.05
N SER A 457 -39.98 36.47 -5.75
CA SER A 457 -39.09 35.40 -5.27
C SER A 457 -39.31 35.05 -3.79
N ILE A 458 -39.70 36.04 -2.97
CA ILE A 458 -40.01 35.84 -1.55
C ILE A 458 -41.24 34.93 -1.37
N SER A 459 -42.23 35.02 -2.26
CA SER A 459 -43.43 34.16 -2.20
C SER A 459 -43.17 32.72 -2.66
N ILE A 460 -42.22 32.48 -3.57
CA ILE A 460 -41.86 31.13 -4.05
C ILE A 460 -41.04 30.36 -3.00
N ILE A 461 -40.16 31.05 -2.27
CA ILE A 461 -39.34 30.44 -1.20
C ILE A 461 -40.23 29.92 -0.05
N GLY A 462 -41.33 30.62 0.27
CA GLY A 462 -42.31 30.15 1.26
C GLY A 462 -43.02 28.84 0.86
N VAL A 463 -43.31 28.66 -0.43
CA VAL A 463 -43.98 27.43 -0.94
C VAL A 463 -43.02 26.24 -0.96
N GLN A 464 -41.74 26.45 -1.29
CA GLN A 464 -40.74 25.37 -1.31
C GLN A 464 -40.38 24.86 0.09
N PHE A 465 -40.31 25.74 1.10
CA PHE A 465 -40.10 25.32 2.50
C PHE A 465 -41.26 24.47 3.04
N SER A 466 -42.49 24.76 2.60
CA SER A 466 -43.69 24.01 2.97
C SER A 466 -43.66 22.59 2.38
N ALA A 467 -43.23 22.44 1.12
CA ALA A 467 -43.11 21.14 0.46
C ALA A 467 -41.99 20.27 1.07
N VAL A 468 -40.83 20.86 1.39
CA VAL A 468 -39.73 20.15 2.05
C VAL A 468 -40.13 19.71 3.47
N TRP A 469 -40.88 20.53 4.20
CA TRP A 469 -41.39 20.16 5.52
C TRP A 469 -42.39 18.99 5.46
N VAL A 470 -43.31 18.98 4.48
CA VAL A 470 -44.26 17.87 4.28
C VAL A 470 -43.56 16.58 3.87
N ILE A 471 -42.61 16.65 2.93
CA ILE A 471 -41.82 15.47 2.50
C ILE A 471 -40.99 14.91 3.67
N SER A 472 -40.40 15.77 4.51
CA SER A 472 -39.64 15.32 5.69
C SER A 472 -40.51 14.52 6.69
N ARG A 473 -41.78 14.90 6.87
CA ARG A 473 -42.71 14.15 7.74
C ARG A 473 -43.19 12.83 7.14
N MET A 474 -43.26 12.71 5.82
CA MET A 474 -43.62 11.46 5.15
C MET A 474 -42.52 10.40 5.28
N PHE A 475 -41.24 10.81 5.35
CA PHE A 475 -40.12 9.89 5.49
C PHE A 475 -39.79 9.49 6.95
N PHE A 476 -40.29 10.20 7.96
CA PHE A 476 -40.02 9.92 9.38
C PHE A 476 -41.03 8.99 10.08
N LYS A 477 -41.94 8.32 9.36
CA LYS A 477 -42.71 7.19 9.91
C LYS A 477 -41.90 5.88 9.81
N TYR A 478 -40.78 5.81 10.53
CA TYR A 478 -40.08 4.54 10.72
C TYR A 478 -40.67 3.80 11.92
N LYS A 479 -41.34 2.68 11.65
CA LYS A 479 -41.80 1.71 12.67
C LYS A 479 -40.57 1.21 13.44
N LYS A 480 -40.61 1.29 14.78
CA LYS A 480 -39.69 0.56 15.65
C LYS A 480 -39.71 -0.92 15.25
N PRO A 481 -38.56 -1.57 14.98
CA PRO A 481 -38.53 -3.02 14.85
C PRO A 481 -38.94 -3.63 16.20
N LYS A 482 -39.87 -4.59 16.16
CA LYS A 482 -40.17 -5.44 17.31
C LYS A 482 -38.88 -6.20 17.69
N PRO A 483 -38.57 -6.34 18.98
CA PRO A 483 -37.47 -7.22 19.39
C PRO A 483 -37.81 -8.65 18.95
N HIS A 484 -36.89 -9.27 18.21
CA HIS A 484 -36.98 -10.69 17.90
C HIS A 484 -36.88 -11.47 19.21
N GLY A 485 -37.90 -12.29 19.44
CA GLY A 485 -38.03 -13.15 20.59
C GLY A 485 -36.95 -14.22 20.63
N GLU A 486 -36.67 -14.60 21.88
CA GLU A 486 -35.91 -15.77 22.29
C GLU A 486 -36.44 -17.04 21.59
N GLU A 487 -35.57 -17.72 20.84
CA GLU A 487 -35.76 -19.13 20.57
C GLU A 487 -35.54 -19.90 21.86
N LYS A 488 -36.65 -20.43 22.40
CA LYS A 488 -36.63 -21.44 23.44
C LYS A 488 -36.11 -22.75 22.86
N ASN A 489 -35.06 -23.26 23.48
CA ASN A 489 -34.68 -24.68 23.42
C ASN A 489 -35.89 -25.54 23.84
N GLY A 490 -36.25 -26.50 23.00
CA GLY A 490 -37.17 -27.60 23.30
C GLY A 490 -36.47 -28.92 23.02
N ASN A 491 -36.60 -29.84 23.98
CA ASN A 491 -36.02 -31.18 24.11
C ASN A 491 -36.08 -32.07 22.86
#